data_AF-A0A5B0CPJ0-F1
#
_entry.id   AF-A0A5B0CPJ0-F1
#
_cell.length_a   1.000
_cell.length_b   1.000
_cell.length_c   1.000
_cell.angle_alpha   90.00
_cell.angle_beta   90.00
_cell.angle_gamma   90.00
#
_symmetry.space_group_name_H-M   'P 1'
#
loop_
_entity.id
_entity.type
_entity.pdbx_description
1 polymer ?
#
loop_
_entity_poly.entity_id
_entity_poly.type
_entity_poly.pdbx_seq_one_letter_code
_entity_poly.pdbx_strand_id
1 'polypeptide(L)'
;MGVELIIPFKNGVSDFKKWSSKADKSYREWETKYPKWDELYQLTKALIEGLSVERWNDELIKDFLYILARDNEVENIIEQLIELPNQLLSLAKYAITYKDADAQWQIAYGLGEISEEKLSSRILLNEFLKDNQEYVRRRASFALDKHFGQ
;
A
#
# COMPACT_ATOMS: atom_id res chain seq x y z
N MET A 1 21.68 -8.87 -4.02
CA MET A 1 21.26 -7.87 -5.02
C MET A 1 20.13 -6.94 -4.55
N GLY A 2 19.29 -7.27 -3.56
CA GLY A 2 18.17 -6.39 -3.15
C GLY A 2 18.40 -5.40 -1.99
N VAL A 3 19.51 -5.50 -1.24
CA VAL A 3 19.76 -4.63 -0.06
C VAL A 3 20.05 -3.17 -0.46
N GLU A 4 20.62 -2.97 -1.65
CA GLU A 4 20.97 -1.64 -2.19
C GLU A 4 19.73 -0.77 -2.47
N LEU A 5 18.56 -1.38 -2.60
CA LEU A 5 17.27 -0.71 -2.84
C LEU A 5 16.64 -0.18 -1.55
N ILE A 6 17.00 -0.76 -0.40
CA ILE A 6 16.38 -0.45 0.89
C ILE A 6 16.77 0.96 1.35
N ILE A 7 18.06 1.30 1.28
CA ILE A 7 18.57 2.59 1.78
C ILE A 7 17.95 3.78 1.02
N PRO A 8 17.95 3.81 -0.33
CA PRO A 8 17.28 4.87 -1.09
C PRO A 8 15.80 5.02 -0.74
N PHE A 9 15.06 3.90 -0.68
CA PHE A 9 13.65 3.93 -0.30
C PHE A 9 13.44 4.53 1.09
N LYS A 10 14.18 4.05 2.11
CA LYS A 10 14.08 4.57 3.49
C LYS A 10 14.44 6.06 3.58
N ASN A 11 15.42 6.51 2.79
CA ASN A 11 15.76 7.94 2.70
C ASN A 11 14.60 8.74 2.11
N GLY A 12 13.96 8.25 1.04
CA GLY A 12 12.78 8.87 0.45
C GLY A 12 11.61 8.98 1.45
N VAL A 13 11.34 7.92 2.21
CA VAL A 13 10.34 7.93 3.29
C VAL A 13 10.72 8.93 4.39
N SER A 14 11.99 8.98 4.79
CA SER A 14 12.49 9.95 5.78
C SER A 14 12.28 11.40 5.32
N ASP A 15 12.56 11.68 4.05
CA ASP A 15 12.37 13.00 3.45
C ASP A 15 10.90 13.39 3.38
N PHE A 16 10.02 12.46 3.00
CA PHE A 16 8.57 12.67 3.08
C PHE A 16 8.14 13.00 4.51
N LYS A 17 8.57 12.20 5.51
CA LYS A 17 8.23 12.43 6.92
C LYS A 17 8.72 13.81 7.39
N LYS A 18 9.95 14.21 7.06
CA LYS A 18 10.49 15.54 7.38
C LYS A 18 9.67 16.66 6.75
N TRP A 19 9.33 16.54 5.46
CA TRP A 19 8.49 17.52 4.78
C TRP A 19 7.09 17.58 5.42
N SER A 20 6.46 16.43 5.64
CA SER A 20 5.10 16.33 6.19
C SER A 20 4.94 16.93 7.60
N SER A 21 6.02 16.97 8.38
CA SER A 21 6.03 17.61 9.70
C SER A 21 5.92 19.14 9.64
N LYS A 22 6.13 19.72 8.46
CA LYS A 22 6.09 21.17 8.20
C LYS A 22 4.98 21.56 7.22
N ALA A 23 4.29 20.59 6.63
CA ALA A 23 3.24 20.82 5.66
C ALA A 23 1.98 21.38 6.33
N ASP A 24 1.26 22.25 5.63
CA ASP A 24 -0.07 22.70 6.04
C ASP A 24 -1.10 21.59 5.78
N LYS A 25 -1.72 21.09 6.85
CA LYS A 25 -2.70 19.99 6.84
C LYS A 25 -4.14 20.49 6.95
N SER A 26 -4.37 21.78 6.76
CA SER A 26 -5.73 22.36 6.71
C SER A 26 -6.52 21.90 5.48
N TYR A 27 -5.81 21.54 4.41
CA TYR A 27 -6.36 20.93 3.20
C TYR A 27 -6.34 19.40 3.31
N ARG A 28 -7.39 18.72 2.82
CA ARG A 28 -7.53 17.26 2.95
C ARG A 28 -6.44 16.47 2.24
N GLU A 29 -6.07 16.90 1.04
CA GLU A 29 -5.14 16.19 0.14
C GLU A 29 -3.74 16.84 0.21
N TRP A 30 -3.34 17.31 1.40
CA TRP A 30 -2.10 18.06 1.57
C TRP A 30 -0.88 17.26 1.11
N GLU A 31 -0.92 15.92 1.22
CA GLU A 31 0.11 15.00 0.76
C GLU A 31 0.45 15.21 -0.72
N THR A 32 -0.53 15.54 -1.57
CA THR A 32 -0.34 15.77 -3.02
C THR A 32 0.63 16.92 -3.32
N LYS A 33 0.91 17.78 -2.33
CA LYS A 33 1.87 18.89 -2.45
C LYS A 33 3.31 18.48 -2.21
N TYR A 34 3.60 17.22 -1.88
CA TYR A 34 4.98 16.77 -1.72
C TYR A 34 5.71 16.82 -3.07
N PRO A 35 6.78 17.64 -3.20
CA PRO A 35 7.39 17.91 -4.51
C PRO A 35 8.22 16.75 -5.07
N LYS A 36 8.47 15.70 -4.27
CA LYS A 36 9.29 14.54 -4.67
C LYS A 36 8.48 13.25 -4.77
N TRP A 37 7.18 13.34 -5.05
CA TRP A 37 6.36 12.15 -5.27
C TRP A 37 6.89 11.28 -6.41
N ASP A 38 7.26 11.89 -7.55
CA ASP A 38 7.83 11.13 -8.69
C ASP A 38 9.06 10.30 -8.31
N GLU A 39 9.99 10.87 -7.54
CA GLU A 39 11.15 10.14 -7.02
C GLU A 39 10.72 8.98 -6.11
N LEU A 40 9.76 9.23 -5.21
CA LEU A 40 9.27 8.21 -4.29
C LEU A 40 8.50 7.09 -5.00
N TYR A 41 7.80 7.39 -6.09
CA TYR A 41 7.17 6.40 -6.97
C TYR A 41 8.20 5.51 -7.67
N GLN A 42 9.31 6.08 -8.13
CA GLN A 42 10.40 5.27 -8.70
C GLN A 42 11.04 4.37 -7.64
N LEU A 43 11.23 4.88 -6.42
CA LEU A 43 11.83 4.12 -5.31
C LEU A 43 10.93 2.97 -4.83
N THR A 44 9.63 3.21 -4.71
CA THR A 44 8.64 2.17 -4.35
C THR A 44 8.61 1.07 -5.40
N LYS A 45 8.51 1.43 -6.68
CA LYS A 45 8.54 0.50 -7.81
C LYS A 45 9.81 -0.34 -7.84
N ALA A 46 10.98 0.31 -7.79
CA ALA A 46 12.26 -0.38 -7.80
C ALA A 46 12.40 -1.38 -6.64
N LEU A 47 11.90 -1.02 -5.45
CA LEU A 47 11.94 -1.90 -4.28
C LEU A 47 11.09 -3.16 -4.47
N ILE A 48 9.82 -3.03 -4.89
CA ILE A 48 8.91 -4.18 -5.05
C ILE A 48 9.27 -5.06 -6.26
N GLU A 49 9.87 -4.50 -7.31
CA GLU A 49 10.39 -5.27 -8.44
C GLU A 49 11.71 -5.99 -8.10
N GLY A 50 12.56 -5.38 -7.28
CA GLY A 50 13.92 -5.87 -7.01
C GLY A 50 14.10 -6.68 -5.72
N LEU A 51 13.14 -6.63 -4.79
CA LEU A 51 13.21 -7.34 -3.51
C LEU A 51 11.83 -7.82 -3.05
N SER A 52 11.65 -9.15 -3.01
CA SER A 52 10.43 -9.77 -2.50
C SER A 52 10.08 -9.34 -1.07
N VAL A 53 8.81 -9.01 -0.82
CA VAL A 53 8.27 -8.56 0.46
C VAL A 53 8.54 -9.54 1.60
N GLU A 54 8.58 -10.85 1.33
CA GLU A 54 8.91 -11.88 2.33
C GLU A 54 10.33 -11.75 2.90
N ARG A 55 11.19 -10.96 2.25
CA ARG A 55 12.55 -10.66 2.71
C ARG A 55 12.65 -9.32 3.43
N TRP A 56 11.57 -8.56 3.50
CA TRP A 56 11.56 -7.28 4.18
C TRP A 56 11.48 -7.48 5.70
N ASN A 57 12.10 -6.57 6.44
CA ASN A 57 11.92 -6.53 7.88
C ASN A 57 10.68 -5.68 8.23
N ASP A 58 10.23 -5.77 9.48
CA ASP A 58 9.03 -5.06 9.96
C ASP A 58 9.10 -3.55 9.75
N GLU A 59 10.29 -2.96 9.84
CA GLU A 59 10.48 -1.52 9.67
C GLU A 59 10.26 -1.12 8.20
N LEU A 60 10.82 -1.87 7.26
CA LEU A 60 10.66 -1.63 5.83
C LEU A 60 9.21 -1.80 5.40
N ILE A 61 8.51 -2.82 5.92
CA ILE A 61 7.07 -3.03 5.70
C ILE A 61 6.28 -1.82 6.21
N LYS A 62 6.55 -1.35 7.44
CA LYS A 62 5.86 -0.19 8.02
C LYS A 62 6.11 1.10 7.24
N ASP A 63 7.33 1.31 6.75
CA ASP A 63 7.67 2.47 5.91
C ASP A 63 6.95 2.41 4.55
N PHE A 64 6.85 1.23 3.93
CA PHE A 64 6.11 1.04 2.69
C PHE A 64 4.61 1.28 2.86
N LEU A 65 3.99 0.63 3.85
CA LEU A 65 2.57 0.84 4.15
C LEU A 65 2.27 2.29 4.55
N TYR A 66 3.20 2.95 5.23
CA TYR A 66 3.06 4.37 5.56
C TYR A 66 3.00 5.24 4.30
N ILE A 67 3.88 5.04 3.32
CA ILE A 67 3.86 5.85 2.09
C ILE A 67 2.67 5.48 1.21
N LEU A 68 2.29 4.19 1.12
CA LEU A 68 1.05 3.78 0.47
C LEU A 68 -0.16 4.53 1.05
N ALA A 69 -0.29 4.60 2.38
CA ALA A 69 -1.36 5.35 3.04
C ALA A 69 -1.35 6.86 2.68
N ARG A 70 -0.20 7.45 2.40
CA ARG A 70 -0.08 8.87 2.05
C ARG A 70 -0.34 9.15 0.57
N ASP A 71 -0.24 8.14 -0.29
CA ASP A 71 -0.58 8.20 -1.71
C ASP A 71 -2.08 7.93 -1.97
N ASN A 72 -2.94 8.09 -0.96
CA ASN A 72 -4.34 7.68 -1.01
C ASN A 72 -5.23 8.49 -1.99
N GLU A 73 -4.76 9.65 -2.44
CA GLU A 73 -5.51 10.53 -3.35
C GLU A 73 -5.16 10.28 -4.83
N VAL A 74 -3.92 9.83 -5.12
CA VAL A 74 -3.43 9.61 -6.49
C VAL A 74 -3.34 8.12 -6.82
N GLU A 75 -3.14 7.27 -5.80
CA GLU A 75 -3.20 5.80 -5.89
C GLU A 75 -2.12 5.18 -6.78
N ASN A 76 -1.05 5.90 -7.12
CA ASN A 76 0.02 5.40 -7.98
C ASN A 76 0.74 4.16 -7.42
N ILE A 77 0.93 4.07 -6.10
CA ILE A 77 1.63 2.95 -5.46
C ILE A 77 0.76 1.69 -5.45
N ILE A 78 -0.56 1.82 -5.24
CA ILE A 78 -1.44 0.64 -5.31
C ILE A 78 -1.52 0.11 -6.74
N GLU A 79 -1.53 0.99 -7.76
CA GLU A 79 -1.43 0.57 -9.17
C GLU A 79 -0.15 -0.22 -9.44
N GLN A 80 1.01 0.20 -8.92
CA GLN A 80 2.25 -0.58 -9.04
C GLN A 80 2.16 -1.96 -8.38
N LEU A 81 1.44 -2.08 -7.26
CA LEU A 81 1.24 -3.36 -6.56
C LEU A 81 0.28 -4.29 -7.30
N ILE A 82 -0.75 -3.75 -7.96
CA ILE A 82 -1.69 -4.54 -8.77
C ILE A 82 -0.95 -5.25 -9.92
N GLU A 83 0.03 -4.59 -10.53
CA GLU A 83 0.91 -5.18 -11.55
C GLU A 83 1.86 -6.26 -11.00
N LEU A 84 1.98 -6.39 -9.67
CA LEU A 84 2.83 -7.38 -8.98
C LEU A 84 2.03 -8.17 -7.93
N PRO A 85 1.08 -9.04 -8.33
CA PRO A 85 0.12 -9.67 -7.42
C PRO A 85 0.74 -10.40 -6.23
N ASN A 86 1.89 -11.07 -6.40
CA ASN A 86 2.58 -11.75 -5.31
C ASN A 86 3.08 -10.79 -4.23
N GLN A 87 3.58 -9.61 -4.62
CA GLN A 87 4.02 -8.58 -3.68
C GLN A 87 2.83 -7.99 -2.92
N LEU A 88 1.73 -7.72 -3.64
CA LEU A 88 0.48 -7.24 -3.05
C LEU A 88 -0.09 -8.24 -2.03
N LEU A 89 -0.18 -9.53 -2.37
CA LEU A 89 -0.66 -10.57 -1.46
C LEU A 89 0.20 -10.70 -0.21
N SER A 90 1.53 -10.55 -0.35
CA SER A 90 2.43 -10.61 0.79
C SER A 90 2.33 -9.37 1.68
N LEU A 91 2.21 -8.17 1.12
CA LEU A 91 1.95 -6.95 1.90
C LEU A 91 0.58 -6.99 2.59
N ALA A 92 -0.43 -7.56 1.96
CA ALA A 92 -1.78 -7.65 2.51
C ALA A 92 -1.84 -8.39 3.86
N LYS A 93 -1.02 -9.44 4.03
CA LYS A 93 -0.90 -10.17 5.30
C LYS A 93 -0.48 -9.25 6.45
N TYR A 94 0.38 -8.27 6.18
CA TYR A 94 0.82 -7.29 7.17
C TYR A 94 -0.21 -6.16 7.34
N ALA A 95 -0.80 -5.70 6.23
CA ALA A 95 -1.77 -4.62 6.23
C ALA A 95 -3.02 -4.91 7.08
N ILE A 96 -3.44 -6.18 7.22
CA ILE A 96 -4.55 -6.59 8.10
C ILE A 96 -4.36 -6.05 9.54
N THR A 97 -3.12 -5.99 10.03
CA THR A 97 -2.82 -5.53 11.40
C THR A 97 -2.22 -4.11 11.45
N TYR A 98 -2.01 -3.49 10.30
CA TYR A 98 -1.45 -2.14 10.20
C TYR A 98 -2.54 -1.10 10.46
N LYS A 99 -2.37 -0.30 11.53
CA LYS A 99 -3.38 0.64 12.01
C LYS A 99 -3.40 1.97 11.23
N ASP A 100 -3.49 1.90 9.91
CA ASP A 100 -3.73 3.05 9.04
C ASP A 100 -4.79 2.68 7.99
N ALA A 101 -5.97 3.28 8.12
CA ALA A 101 -7.12 2.97 7.29
C ALA A 101 -6.82 3.20 5.80
N ASP A 102 -5.97 4.18 5.48
CA ASP A 102 -5.67 4.57 4.11
C ASP A 102 -4.87 3.49 3.37
N ALA A 103 -3.92 2.84 4.05
CA ALA A 103 -3.23 1.68 3.49
C ALA A 103 -4.17 0.48 3.38
N GLN A 104 -4.99 0.23 4.41
CA GLN A 104 -5.85 -0.96 4.46
C GLN A 104 -6.89 -0.96 3.34
N TRP A 105 -7.57 0.17 3.10
CA TRP A 105 -8.60 0.24 2.07
C TRP A 105 -7.99 0.14 0.67
N GLN A 106 -6.80 0.71 0.45
CA GLN A 106 -6.08 0.60 -0.83
C GLN A 106 -5.66 -0.84 -1.09
N ILE A 107 -5.12 -1.55 -0.10
CA ILE A 107 -4.79 -2.98 -0.25
C ILE A 107 -6.06 -3.80 -0.55
N ALA A 108 -7.15 -3.56 0.17
CA ALA A 108 -8.42 -4.24 -0.09
C ALA A 108 -8.93 -3.98 -1.51
N TYR A 109 -8.76 -2.75 -2.01
CA TYR A 109 -9.05 -2.42 -3.40
C TYR A 109 -8.18 -3.21 -4.38
N GLY A 110 -6.85 -3.15 -4.25
CA GLY A 110 -5.95 -3.82 -5.17
C GLY A 110 -6.14 -5.33 -5.22
N LEU A 111 -6.49 -5.97 -4.09
CA LEU A 111 -6.84 -7.40 -4.06
C LEU A 111 -8.08 -7.74 -4.91
N GLY A 112 -8.94 -6.76 -5.16
CA GLY A 112 -10.09 -6.84 -6.08
C GLY A 112 -9.76 -6.54 -7.56
N GLU A 113 -8.55 -6.07 -7.83
CA GLU A 113 -8.10 -5.75 -9.19
C GLU A 113 -7.28 -6.89 -9.82
N ILE A 114 -6.62 -7.71 -9.00
CA ILE A 114 -5.81 -8.84 -9.50
C ILE A 114 -6.66 -10.06 -9.89
N SER A 115 -6.32 -10.73 -10.99
CA SER A 115 -7.10 -11.86 -11.53
C SER A 115 -6.59 -13.22 -11.05
N GLU A 116 -5.32 -13.27 -10.69
CA GLU A 116 -4.56 -14.39 -10.16
C GLU A 116 -4.92 -14.65 -8.70
N GLU A 117 -4.58 -15.84 -8.19
CA GLU A 117 -4.59 -16.10 -6.74
C GLU A 117 -5.94 -15.84 -6.03
N LYS A 118 -7.06 -16.00 -6.76
CA LYS A 118 -8.43 -15.68 -6.29
C LYS A 118 -8.74 -16.20 -4.88
N LEU A 119 -8.31 -17.42 -4.55
CA LEU A 119 -8.54 -17.99 -3.22
C LEU A 119 -7.77 -17.22 -2.13
N SER A 120 -6.50 -16.90 -2.38
CA SER A 120 -5.65 -16.12 -1.47
C SER A 120 -6.23 -14.72 -1.26
N SER A 121 -6.63 -14.03 -2.36
CA SER A 121 -7.29 -12.72 -2.29
C SER A 121 -8.58 -12.79 -1.47
N ARG A 122 -9.43 -13.80 -1.71
CA ARG A 122 -10.68 -13.99 -0.96
C ARG A 122 -10.46 -14.18 0.54
N ILE A 123 -9.46 -14.96 0.93
CA ILE A 123 -9.12 -15.18 2.35
C ILE A 123 -8.71 -13.86 2.99
N LEU A 124 -7.83 -13.09 2.34
CA LEU A 124 -7.36 -11.81 2.86
C LEU A 124 -8.49 -10.76 2.93
N LEU A 125 -9.32 -10.67 1.89
CA LEU A 125 -10.49 -9.77 1.86
C LEU A 125 -11.48 -10.05 2.98
N ASN A 126 -11.70 -11.33 3.34
CA ASN A 126 -12.53 -11.69 4.49
C ASN A 126 -11.96 -11.20 5.84
N GLU A 127 -10.65 -11.02 5.96
CA GLU A 127 -10.07 -10.37 7.15
C GLU A 127 -10.32 -8.86 7.14
N PHE A 128 -10.20 -8.19 5.98
CA PHE A 128 -10.53 -6.76 5.86
C PHE A 128 -12.02 -6.46 6.09
N LEU A 129 -12.94 -7.39 5.80
CA LEU A 129 -14.36 -7.26 6.16
C LEU A 129 -14.61 -7.17 7.68
N LYS A 130 -13.66 -7.60 8.51
CA LYS A 130 -13.74 -7.52 9.97
C LYS A 130 -13.11 -6.24 10.54
N ASP A 131 -12.59 -5.36 9.69
CA ASP A 131 -11.91 -4.13 10.14
C ASP A 131 -12.88 -3.20 10.89
N ASN A 132 -12.39 -2.42 11.85
CA ASN A 132 -13.19 -1.47 12.60
C ASN A 132 -13.62 -0.26 11.76
N GLN A 133 -12.85 0.10 10.72
CA GLN A 133 -13.13 1.22 9.83
C GLN A 133 -14.15 0.83 8.75
N GLU A 134 -15.28 1.54 8.71
CA GLU A 134 -16.35 1.27 7.73
C GLU A 134 -15.85 1.32 6.30
N TYR A 135 -15.00 2.30 5.96
CA TYR A 135 -14.51 2.47 4.60
C TYR A 135 -13.66 1.29 4.13
N VAL A 136 -12.81 0.74 5.01
CA VAL A 136 -12.02 -0.49 4.73
C VAL A 136 -12.95 -1.66 4.45
N ARG A 137 -13.96 -1.89 5.31
CA ARG A 137 -14.95 -2.96 5.10
C ARG A 137 -15.69 -2.81 3.77
N ARG A 138 -16.08 -1.59 3.40
CA ARG A 138 -16.78 -1.32 2.13
C ARG A 138 -15.91 -1.63 0.92
N ARG A 139 -14.64 -1.22 0.92
CA ARG A 139 -13.70 -1.55 -0.16
C ARG A 139 -13.47 -3.06 -0.27
N ALA A 140 -13.35 -3.77 0.86
CA ALA A 140 -13.24 -5.23 0.85
C ALA A 140 -14.50 -5.92 0.29
N SER A 141 -15.70 -5.43 0.62
CA SER A 141 -16.96 -5.94 0.08
C SER A 141 -17.02 -5.77 -1.45
N PHE A 142 -16.70 -4.58 -1.96
CA PHE A 142 -16.70 -4.32 -3.40
C PHE A 142 -15.70 -5.19 -4.16
N ALA A 143 -14.52 -5.41 -3.59
CA ALA A 143 -13.52 -6.31 -4.15
C ALA A 143 -14.01 -7.77 -4.23
N LEU A 144 -14.72 -8.25 -3.20
CA LEU A 144 -15.32 -9.59 -3.21
C LEU A 144 -16.44 -9.72 -4.24
N ASP A 145 -17.33 -8.73 -4.33
CA ASP A 145 -18.43 -8.74 -5.31
C ASP A 145 -17.89 -8.79 -6.75
N LYS A 146 -16.79 -8.08 -7.02
CA LYS A 146 -16.15 -8.07 -8.35
C LYS A 146 -15.61 -9.45 -8.78
N HIS A 147 -15.08 -10.24 -7.85
CA HIS A 147 -14.50 -11.55 -8.17
C HIS A 147 -15.45 -12.75 -8.02
N PHE A 148 -16.48 -12.62 -7.19
CA PHE A 148 -17.31 -13.75 -6.77
C PHE A 148 -18.82 -13.48 -6.84
N GLY A 149 -19.23 -12.29 -7.28
CA GLY A 149 -20.63 -11.92 -7.49
C GLY A 149 -21.24 -12.40 -8.82
N GLN A 150 -20.57 -13.31 -9.54
CA GLN A 150 -21.08 -13.96 -10.77
C GLN A 150 -21.24 -15.46 -10.55
#